data_AF-A0A382UTI3-F1
#
_entry.id   AF-A0A382UTI3-F1
#
_cell.length_a   1.000
_cell.length_b   1.000
_cell.length_c   1.000
_cell.angle_alpha   90.00
_cell.angle_beta   90.00
_cell.angle_gamma   90.00
#
_symmetry.space_group_name_H-M   'P 1'
#
loop_
_entity.id
_entity.type
_entity.pdbx_description
1 polymer ?
#
loop_
_entity_poly.entity_id
_entity_poly.type
_entity_poly.pdbx_seq_one_letter_code
_entity_poly.pdbx_strand_id
1 'polypeptide(L)'
;QKPGAKLLIREDGSGIGTLGGGCVEGDIWFAAQQLLKNTGPTQFREYQLNEDLAAEEGLVCGGSMYFMIDPIYEPDEVLGFANEINDAYSGKAPVALATLISKPGEYLLPLGSGIETGRKLFIREDGTTIGSLGSQAIDNDAIYRSSKLMVHGANEYVVTENGTEYFIEGYTSPPKLILVGGGHVSKAISALAEKLGFHVYITDDRSEFANKERFPEAKETIAMQPECALKQIHITKNTFIVVATRGHRYDSDALAAAAKTAATYVGLLGSKRKIILIYEDLVKMGLSRD
;
A
#
# COMPACT_ATOMS: atom_id res chain seq x y z
N GLN A 1 -13.73 9.02 -3.24
CA GLN A 1 -12.43 8.57 -2.69
C GLN A 1 -12.43 7.04 -2.55
N LYS A 2 -11.27 6.39 -2.40
CA LYS A 2 -11.16 4.94 -2.11
C LYS A 2 -11.14 4.68 -0.59
N PRO A 3 -11.46 3.46 -0.12
CA PRO A 3 -11.29 3.08 1.28
C PRO A 3 -9.86 3.34 1.79
N GLY A 4 -9.75 3.93 2.98
CA GLY A 4 -8.49 4.35 3.59
C GLY A 4 -8.09 5.81 3.29
N ALA A 5 -8.91 6.58 2.56
CA ALA A 5 -8.75 8.03 2.53
C ALA A 5 -8.91 8.61 3.94
N LYS A 6 -8.03 9.54 4.31
CA LYS A 6 -8.00 10.16 5.64
C LYS A 6 -8.10 11.67 5.53
N LEU A 7 -8.70 12.27 6.56
CA LEU A 7 -8.73 13.70 6.80
C LEU A 7 -8.34 13.93 8.26
N LEU A 8 -7.23 14.62 8.48
CA LEU A 8 -6.81 15.06 9.81
C LEU A 8 -7.42 16.43 10.08
N ILE A 9 -8.08 16.58 11.21
CA ILE A 9 -8.66 17.85 11.68
C ILE A 9 -8.03 18.18 13.03
N ARG A 10 -7.51 19.40 13.14
CA ARG A 10 -6.88 19.90 14.36
C ARG A 10 -7.87 20.72 15.19
N GLU A 11 -7.52 20.92 16.46
CA GLU A 11 -8.32 21.72 17.40
C GLU A 11 -8.56 23.15 16.92
N ASP A 12 -7.57 23.75 16.25
CA ASP A 12 -7.67 25.10 15.65
C ASP A 12 -8.58 25.16 14.41
N GLY A 13 -9.15 24.03 13.99
CA GLY A 13 -9.98 23.93 12.81
C GLY A 13 -9.21 23.99 11.49
N SER A 14 -7.88 23.82 11.51
CA SER A 14 -7.11 23.48 10.31
C SER A 14 -7.19 21.98 10.02
N GLY A 15 -6.92 21.57 8.78
CA GLY A 15 -6.88 20.16 8.42
C GLY A 15 -5.97 19.82 7.25
N ILE A 16 -5.70 18.53 7.10
CA ILE A 16 -4.86 17.95 6.05
C ILE A 16 -5.54 16.70 5.49
N GLY A 17 -5.62 16.61 4.17
CA GLY A 17 -6.29 15.50 3.47
C GLY A 17 -7.68 15.90 2.97
N THR A 18 -8.40 14.95 2.38
CA THR A 18 -9.76 15.13 1.89
C THR A 18 -10.46 13.78 1.77
N LEU A 19 -11.76 13.78 2.02
CA LEU A 19 -12.65 12.62 1.88
C LEU A 19 -13.42 12.65 0.54
N GLY A 20 -13.19 13.66 -0.28
CA GLY A 20 -13.84 13.86 -1.58
C GLY A 20 -14.60 15.18 -1.70
N GLY A 21 -14.60 16.01 -0.65
CA GLY A 21 -15.34 17.28 -0.61
C GLY A 21 -16.85 17.12 -0.42
N GLY A 22 -17.58 18.24 -0.52
CA GLY A 22 -19.04 18.29 -0.42
C GLY A 22 -19.59 18.30 1.01
N CYS A 23 -20.91 18.19 1.12
CA CYS A 23 -21.65 18.27 2.39
C CYS A 23 -21.22 17.21 3.42
N VAL A 24 -20.85 16.00 2.97
CA VAL A 24 -20.37 14.91 3.85
C VAL A 24 -19.07 15.27 4.55
N GLU A 25 -18.11 15.88 3.84
CA GLU A 25 -16.85 16.30 4.44
C GLU A 25 -17.07 17.38 5.51
N GLY A 26 -18.01 18.29 5.27
CA GLY A 26 -18.41 19.32 6.24
C GLY A 26 -19.03 18.77 7.53
N ASP A 27 -19.92 17.77 7.42
CA ASP A 27 -20.52 17.13 8.61
C ASP A 27 -19.48 16.33 9.42
N ILE A 28 -18.59 15.60 8.75
CA ILE A 28 -17.47 14.91 9.40
C ILE A 28 -16.55 15.91 10.10
N TRP A 29 -16.29 17.06 9.46
CA TRP A 29 -15.49 18.13 10.04
C TRP A 29 -16.11 18.64 11.34
N PHE A 30 -17.39 18.97 11.29
CA PHE A 30 -18.14 19.45 12.45
C PHE A 30 -18.14 18.39 13.56
N ALA A 31 -18.43 17.13 13.23
CA ALA A 31 -18.45 16.03 14.17
C ALA A 31 -17.10 15.82 14.86
N ALA A 32 -15.99 15.85 14.12
CA ALA A 32 -14.64 15.74 14.67
C ALA A 32 -14.33 16.90 15.64
N GLN A 33 -14.69 18.14 15.29
CA GLN A 33 -14.53 19.28 16.21
C GLN A 33 -15.35 19.14 17.49
N GLN A 34 -16.57 18.60 17.40
CA GLN A 34 -17.39 18.34 18.59
C GLN A 34 -16.79 17.24 19.47
N LEU A 35 -16.21 16.20 18.88
CA LEU A 35 -15.50 15.15 19.62
C LEU A 35 -14.27 15.70 20.34
N LEU A 36 -13.48 16.55 19.67
CA LEU A 36 -12.32 17.20 20.29
C LEU A 36 -12.74 18.09 21.48
N LYS A 37 -13.77 18.93 21.30
CA LYS A 37 -14.27 19.84 22.33
C LYS A 37 -14.86 19.14 23.55
N ASN A 38 -15.54 18.02 23.35
CA ASN A 38 -16.29 17.33 24.40
C ASN A 38 -15.59 16.07 24.92
N THR A 39 -14.38 15.76 24.45
CA THR A 39 -13.63 14.53 24.77
C THR A 39 -14.48 13.27 24.57
N GLY A 40 -15.09 13.14 23.39
CA GLY A 40 -15.95 12.02 23.04
C GLY A 40 -15.20 10.75 22.58
N PRO A 41 -15.86 9.59 22.54
CA PRO A 41 -15.25 8.36 22.03
C PRO A 41 -15.17 8.34 20.50
N THR A 42 -14.40 7.39 19.94
CA THR A 42 -14.43 7.04 18.51
C THR A 42 -15.86 6.79 18.03
N GLN A 43 -16.20 7.31 16.85
CA GLN A 43 -17.50 7.14 16.22
C GLN A 43 -17.36 6.46 14.86
N PHE A 44 -18.32 5.61 14.52
CA PHE A 44 -18.50 5.09 13.16
C PHE A 44 -19.83 5.62 12.61
N ARG A 45 -19.81 6.16 11.39
CA ARG A 45 -20.97 6.79 10.75
C ARG A 45 -21.16 6.27 9.34
N GLU A 46 -22.40 5.95 9.02
CA GLU A 46 -22.85 5.68 7.66
C GLU A 46 -23.51 6.93 7.07
N TYR A 47 -23.17 7.24 5.83
CA TYR A 47 -23.80 8.28 5.03
C TYR A 47 -24.35 7.65 3.76
N GLN A 48 -25.66 7.78 3.56
CA GLN A 48 -26.27 7.44 2.28
C GLN A 48 -26.19 8.64 1.36
N LEU A 49 -25.48 8.48 0.24
CA LEU A 49 -25.47 9.47 -0.83
C LEU A 49 -26.78 9.31 -1.61
N ASN A 50 -27.81 10.04 -1.18
CA ASN A 50 -29.11 10.05 -1.86
C ASN A 50 -29.00 10.80 -3.19
N GLU A 51 -29.47 10.18 -4.27
CA GLU A 51 -29.47 10.74 -5.63
C GLU A 51 -30.22 12.09 -5.72
N ASP A 52 -31.24 12.28 -4.87
CA ASP A 52 -32.10 13.49 -4.88
C ASP A 52 -31.41 14.75 -4.33
N LEU A 53 -30.48 14.63 -3.37
CA LEU A 53 -29.68 15.75 -2.85
C LEU A 53 -28.46 16.05 -3.74
N ALA A 54 -27.94 15.01 -4.39
CA ALA A 54 -26.79 15.10 -5.27
C ALA A 54 -27.13 15.89 -6.56
N ALA A 55 -28.39 15.82 -7.01
CA ALA A 55 -28.92 16.58 -8.15
C ALA A 55 -29.00 18.10 -7.89
N GLU A 56 -29.26 18.55 -6.65
CA GLU A 56 -29.30 19.98 -6.29
C GLU A 56 -27.91 20.58 -6.12
N GLU A 57 -26.92 19.79 -5.68
CA GLU A 57 -25.52 20.22 -5.51
C GLU A 57 -24.57 19.84 -6.68
N GLY A 58 -25.10 19.23 -7.75
CA GLY A 58 -24.34 18.90 -8.96
C GLY A 58 -23.34 17.76 -8.80
N LEU A 59 -23.50 16.92 -7.78
CA LEU A 59 -22.66 15.75 -7.51
C LEU A 59 -23.38 14.48 -7.99
N VAL A 60 -22.67 13.57 -8.65
CA VAL A 60 -23.25 12.34 -9.22
C VAL A 60 -22.51 11.13 -8.67
N CYS A 61 -22.67 10.85 -7.38
CA CYS A 61 -22.11 9.66 -6.75
C CYS A 61 -23.19 9.02 -5.87
N GLY A 62 -23.88 7.99 -6.36
CA GLY A 62 -24.77 7.16 -5.54
C GLY A 62 -23.98 6.12 -4.72
N GLY A 63 -24.48 5.77 -3.53
CA GLY A 63 -23.94 4.70 -2.66
C GLY A 63 -23.91 5.05 -1.17
N SER A 64 -23.59 4.07 -0.31
CA SER A 64 -23.27 4.30 1.11
C SER A 64 -21.78 4.53 1.29
N MET A 65 -21.40 5.53 2.09
CA MET A 65 -20.04 5.75 2.57
C MET A 65 -19.99 5.55 4.07
N TYR A 66 -18.90 4.95 4.54
CA TYR A 66 -18.67 4.69 5.95
C TYR A 66 -17.44 5.43 6.42
N PHE A 67 -17.55 6.11 7.55
CA PHE A 67 -16.45 6.89 8.12
C PHE A 67 -16.29 6.58 9.59
N MET A 68 -15.04 6.32 9.97
CA MET A 68 -14.63 6.27 11.37
C MET A 68 -14.00 7.61 11.74
N ILE A 69 -14.53 8.25 12.76
CA ILE A 69 -13.99 9.47 13.35
C ILE A 69 -13.31 9.07 14.64
N ASP A 70 -11.98 9.08 14.62
CA ASP A 70 -11.14 8.54 15.67
C ASP A 70 -10.34 9.67 16.31
N PRO A 71 -10.80 10.21 17.45
CA PRO A 71 -10.15 11.33 18.10
C PRO A 71 -8.83 10.88 18.73
N ILE A 72 -7.82 11.75 18.64
CA ILE A 72 -6.50 11.57 19.27
C ILE A 72 -6.38 12.66 20.33
N TYR A 73 -6.37 12.26 21.61
CA TYR A 73 -6.29 13.21 22.71
C TYR A 73 -4.85 13.39 23.19
N GLU A 74 -4.12 12.28 23.33
CA GLU A 74 -2.71 12.29 23.67
C GLU A 74 -1.84 11.84 22.49
N PRO A 75 -0.75 12.55 22.15
CA PRO A 75 0.13 12.16 21.05
C PRO A 75 0.65 10.72 21.15
N ASP A 76 0.95 10.26 22.36
CA ASP A 76 1.51 8.93 22.61
C ASP A 76 0.58 7.78 22.17
N GLU A 77 -0.72 8.04 22.01
CA GLU A 77 -1.69 7.07 21.48
C GLU A 77 -1.36 6.64 20.04
N VAL A 78 -0.69 7.52 19.27
CA VAL A 78 -0.43 7.30 17.84
C VAL A 78 1.05 7.38 17.46
N LEU A 79 1.87 8.12 18.23
CA LEU A 79 3.27 8.37 17.89
C LEU A 79 4.09 7.07 17.71
N GLY A 80 3.79 6.04 18.51
CA GLY A 80 4.44 4.73 18.39
C GLY A 80 4.28 4.12 17.00
N PHE A 81 3.05 4.06 16.49
CA PHE A 81 2.76 3.49 15.17
C PHE A 81 3.13 4.46 14.04
N ALA A 82 2.94 5.77 14.25
CA ALA A 82 3.19 6.79 13.22
C ALA A 82 4.67 6.81 12.77
N ASN A 83 5.61 6.63 13.69
CA ASN A 83 7.03 6.57 13.36
C ASN A 83 7.36 5.34 12.49
N GLU A 84 6.82 4.17 12.83
CA GLU A 84 7.02 2.94 12.06
C GLU A 84 6.32 2.99 10.68
N ILE A 85 5.16 3.65 10.60
CA ILE A 85 4.48 3.91 9.32
C ILE A 85 5.34 4.83 8.42
N ASN A 86 5.92 5.90 8.97
CA ASN A 86 6.84 6.78 8.24
C ASN A 86 8.10 6.04 7.75
N ASP A 87 8.61 5.14 8.58
CA ASP A 87 9.72 4.25 8.25
C ASP A 87 9.36 3.31 7.09
N ALA A 88 8.16 2.72 7.11
CA ALA A 88 7.67 1.88 6.02
C ALA A 88 7.57 2.67 4.70
N TYR A 89 7.03 3.89 4.73
CA TYR A 89 7.00 4.78 3.56
C TYR A 89 8.39 5.14 3.02
N SER A 90 9.38 5.18 3.91
CA SER A 90 10.78 5.44 3.57
C SER A 90 11.52 4.21 3.03
N GLY A 91 10.86 3.05 2.95
CA GLY A 91 11.42 1.82 2.39
C GLY A 91 11.92 0.79 3.41
N LYS A 92 11.64 0.97 4.71
CA LYS A 92 11.84 -0.09 5.71
C LYS A 92 10.72 -1.14 5.61
N ALA A 93 10.73 -2.10 6.53
CA ALA A 93 9.75 -3.19 6.56
C ALA A 93 8.30 -2.65 6.56
N PRO A 94 7.38 -3.26 5.80
CA PRO A 94 5.99 -2.86 5.78
C PRO A 94 5.31 -3.17 7.13
N VAL A 95 4.25 -2.43 7.42
CA VAL A 95 3.45 -2.60 8.63
C VAL A 95 1.97 -2.50 8.29
N ALA A 96 1.10 -2.99 9.18
CA ALA A 96 -0.34 -2.81 9.06
C ALA A 96 -0.96 -2.31 10.37
N LEU A 97 -2.07 -1.60 10.24
CA LEU A 97 -2.93 -1.22 11.35
C LEU A 97 -4.32 -1.80 11.11
N ALA A 98 -4.74 -2.72 11.96
CA ALA A 98 -6.12 -3.17 12.00
C ALA A 98 -6.89 -2.37 13.06
N THR A 99 -8.09 -1.90 12.73
CA THR A 99 -8.96 -1.18 13.65
C THR A 99 -10.33 -1.83 13.72
N LEU A 100 -10.79 -2.12 14.94
CA LEU A 100 -12.11 -2.67 15.19
C LEU A 100 -13.19 -1.63 14.85
N ILE A 101 -14.13 -2.00 13.99
CA ILE A 101 -15.26 -1.14 13.61
C ILE A 101 -16.46 -1.44 14.47
N SER A 102 -16.86 -2.70 14.55
CA SER A 102 -18.02 -3.13 15.34
C SER A 102 -17.91 -4.61 15.71
N LYS A 103 -18.59 -4.98 16.79
CA LYS A 103 -18.83 -6.37 17.19
C LYS A 103 -20.28 -6.77 16.94
N PRO A 104 -20.58 -8.08 16.87
CA PRO A 104 -21.94 -8.58 16.73
C PRO A 104 -22.82 -8.05 17.85
N GLY A 105 -23.95 -7.44 17.48
CA GLY A 105 -24.92 -6.87 18.43
C GLY A 105 -24.64 -5.44 18.90
N GLU A 106 -23.51 -4.83 18.53
CA GLU A 106 -23.22 -3.43 18.90
C GLU A 106 -24.10 -2.41 18.15
N TYR A 107 -24.62 -2.75 16.96
CA TYR A 107 -25.59 -1.94 16.22
C TYR A 107 -26.90 -1.66 16.97
N LEU A 108 -27.19 -2.43 18.03
CA LEU A 108 -28.38 -2.29 18.85
C LEU A 108 -28.14 -1.47 20.12
N LEU A 109 -26.90 -1.05 20.38
CA LEU A 109 -26.55 -0.30 21.57
C LEU A 109 -26.66 1.22 21.32
N PRO A 110 -27.09 2.02 22.30
CA PRO A 110 -27.08 3.48 22.20
C PRO A 110 -25.67 3.99 21.90
N LEU A 111 -25.56 5.02 21.04
CA LEU A 111 -24.31 5.77 20.81
C LEU A 111 -23.67 6.14 22.15
N GLY A 112 -22.41 5.72 22.37
CA GLY A 112 -21.63 6.03 23.59
C GLY A 112 -21.72 5.02 24.74
N SER A 113 -22.27 3.82 24.52
CA SER A 113 -22.49 2.79 25.56
C SER A 113 -21.28 1.90 25.91
N GLY A 114 -20.05 2.32 25.57
CA GLY A 114 -18.83 1.54 25.86
C GLY A 114 -18.43 0.58 24.73
N ILE A 115 -18.66 1.01 23.50
CA ILE A 115 -18.34 0.28 22.27
C ILE A 115 -16.82 0.08 22.18
N GLU A 116 -16.36 -1.13 21.86
CA GLU A 116 -14.92 -1.41 21.65
C GLU A 116 -14.38 -0.81 20.33
N THR A 117 -15.23 -0.17 19.53
CA THR A 117 -14.86 0.51 18.28
C THR A 117 -13.65 1.42 18.47
N GLY A 118 -12.74 1.40 17.49
CA GLY A 118 -11.51 2.17 17.52
C GLY A 118 -10.35 1.44 18.19
N ARG A 119 -10.57 0.25 18.78
CA ARG A 119 -9.46 -0.63 19.22
C ARG A 119 -8.55 -0.97 18.06
N LYS A 120 -7.24 -0.90 18.30
CA LYS A 120 -6.21 -1.05 17.29
C LYS A 120 -5.32 -2.25 17.58
N LEU A 121 -4.92 -2.92 16.51
CA LEU A 121 -3.87 -3.91 16.49
C LEU A 121 -2.85 -3.49 15.42
N PHE A 122 -1.69 -3.04 15.87
CA PHE A 122 -0.57 -2.74 15.01
C PHE A 122 0.25 -4.01 14.75
N ILE A 123 0.58 -4.28 13.50
CA ILE A 123 1.12 -5.57 13.04
C ILE A 123 2.37 -5.30 12.20
N ARG A 124 3.48 -5.94 12.55
CA ARG A 124 4.75 -5.86 11.82
C ARG A 124 4.92 -7.05 10.87
N GLU A 125 5.83 -6.90 9.89
CA GLU A 125 6.13 -7.96 8.91
C GLU A 125 6.61 -9.27 9.57
N ASP A 126 7.30 -9.19 10.71
CA ASP A 126 7.77 -10.36 11.47
C ASP A 126 6.67 -11.06 12.30
N GLY A 127 5.44 -10.54 12.26
CA GLY A 127 4.29 -11.04 13.00
C GLY A 127 4.18 -10.53 14.44
N THR A 128 5.12 -9.71 14.92
CA THR A 128 4.98 -9.05 16.23
C THR A 128 3.88 -7.99 16.19
N THR A 129 3.20 -7.80 17.32
CA THR A 129 2.04 -6.90 17.40
C THR A 129 2.06 -6.00 18.63
N ILE A 130 1.28 -4.92 18.57
CA ILE A 130 0.93 -4.05 19.69
C ILE A 130 -0.58 -3.80 19.67
N GLY A 131 -1.24 -3.95 20.81
CA GLY A 131 -2.69 -3.78 20.94
C GLY A 131 -3.46 -5.07 20.68
N SER A 132 -4.78 -4.95 20.51
CA SER A 132 -5.70 -6.07 20.28
C SER A 132 -7.05 -5.54 19.79
N LEU A 133 -7.70 -6.29 18.90
CA LEU A 133 -9.08 -6.10 18.45
C LEU A 133 -10.10 -6.71 19.43
N GLY A 134 -9.64 -7.20 20.59
CA GLY A 134 -10.49 -7.67 21.68
C GLY A 134 -10.66 -9.18 21.76
N SER A 135 -10.09 -9.97 20.84
CA SER A 135 -9.95 -11.42 21.03
C SER A 135 -8.79 -12.00 20.23
N GLN A 136 -8.17 -13.05 20.75
CA GLN A 136 -7.05 -13.73 20.08
C GLN A 136 -7.44 -14.28 18.70
N ALA A 137 -8.69 -14.73 18.53
CA ALA A 137 -9.15 -15.29 17.26
C ALA A 137 -9.21 -14.22 16.17
N ILE A 138 -9.74 -13.04 16.51
CA ILE A 138 -9.80 -11.89 15.59
C ILE A 138 -8.39 -11.34 15.32
N ASP A 139 -7.56 -11.26 16.36
CA ASP A 139 -6.18 -10.79 16.22
C ASP A 139 -5.38 -11.70 15.26
N ASN A 140 -5.52 -13.02 15.39
CA ASN A 140 -4.85 -13.97 14.50
C ASN A 140 -5.34 -13.87 13.04
N ASP A 141 -6.64 -13.68 12.82
CA ASP A 141 -7.20 -13.47 11.48
C ASP A 141 -6.66 -12.16 10.86
N ALA A 142 -6.65 -11.07 11.64
CA ALA A 142 -6.11 -9.79 11.20
C ALA A 142 -4.61 -9.88 10.87
N ILE A 143 -3.79 -10.57 11.68
CA ILE A 143 -2.36 -10.81 11.42
C ILE A 143 -2.18 -11.58 10.10
N TYR A 144 -2.93 -12.67 9.93
CA TYR A 144 -2.83 -13.50 8.73
C TYR A 144 -3.14 -12.70 7.45
N ARG A 145 -4.23 -11.92 7.44
CA ARG A 145 -4.61 -11.08 6.29
C ARG A 145 -3.62 -9.95 6.06
N SER A 146 -3.20 -9.27 7.12
CA SER A 146 -2.25 -8.15 7.06
C SER A 146 -0.94 -8.54 6.39
N SER A 147 -0.44 -9.76 6.64
CA SER A 147 0.81 -10.26 6.03
C SER A 147 0.81 -10.22 4.49
N LYS A 148 -0.37 -10.29 3.85
CA LYS A 148 -0.53 -10.23 2.39
C LYS A 148 -0.80 -8.80 1.92
N LEU A 149 -1.58 -8.04 2.69
CA LEU A 149 -2.01 -6.69 2.33
C LEU A 149 -0.88 -5.65 2.46
N MET A 150 -0.12 -5.70 3.57
CA MET A 150 0.90 -4.69 3.88
C MET A 150 2.01 -4.65 2.84
N VAL A 151 2.30 -5.80 2.22
CA VAL A 151 3.32 -5.93 1.16
C VAL A 151 3.06 -4.97 0.00
N HIS A 152 1.79 -4.70 -0.31
CA HIS A 152 1.38 -3.84 -1.42
C HIS A 152 0.70 -2.55 -0.98
N GLY A 153 0.65 -2.26 0.33
CA GLY A 153 -0.04 -1.10 0.87
C GLY A 153 -1.55 -1.15 0.59
N ALA A 154 -2.13 -2.35 0.60
CA ALA A 154 -3.54 -2.56 0.35
C ALA A 154 -4.36 -2.45 1.63
N ASN A 155 -5.64 -2.10 1.46
CA ASN A 155 -6.61 -1.98 2.55
C ASN A 155 -7.71 -3.03 2.36
N GLU A 156 -8.27 -3.53 3.46
CA GLU A 156 -9.37 -4.49 3.44
C GLU A 156 -10.35 -4.20 4.58
N TYR A 157 -11.63 -4.13 4.27
CA TYR A 157 -12.70 -4.16 5.26
C TYR A 157 -13.19 -5.60 5.39
N VAL A 158 -13.17 -6.12 6.62
CA VAL A 158 -13.44 -7.53 6.90
C VAL A 158 -14.69 -7.64 7.75
N VAL A 159 -15.62 -8.49 7.33
CA VAL A 159 -16.73 -8.98 8.14
C VAL A 159 -16.51 -10.46 8.39
N THR A 160 -16.30 -10.83 9.64
CA THR A 160 -16.11 -12.22 10.06
C THR A 160 -17.44 -12.98 10.08
N GLU A 161 -17.40 -14.31 10.08
CA GLU A 161 -18.61 -15.15 10.12
C GLU A 161 -19.49 -14.90 11.35
N ASN A 162 -18.88 -14.47 12.47
CA ASN A 162 -19.62 -14.16 13.69
C ASN A 162 -20.24 -12.76 13.67
N GLY A 163 -19.93 -11.93 12.66
CA GLY A 163 -20.43 -10.56 12.51
C GLY A 163 -19.51 -9.47 13.08
N THR A 164 -18.30 -9.80 13.51
CA THR A 164 -17.30 -8.78 13.89
C THR A 164 -16.74 -8.12 12.65
N GLU A 165 -16.62 -6.81 12.68
CA GLU A 165 -16.12 -6.00 11.59
C GLU A 165 -14.86 -5.24 11.98
N TYR A 166 -13.86 -5.25 11.11
CA TYR A 166 -12.63 -4.50 11.32
C TYR A 166 -12.03 -4.09 9.97
N PHE A 167 -11.20 -3.04 9.99
CA PHE A 167 -10.55 -2.51 8.81
C PHE A 167 -9.04 -2.61 8.95
N ILE A 168 -8.39 -3.20 7.94
CA ILE A 168 -6.94 -3.30 7.84
C ILE A 168 -6.43 -2.24 6.87
N GLU A 169 -5.41 -1.51 7.31
CA GLU A 169 -4.63 -0.60 6.47
C GLU A 169 -3.19 -1.09 6.37
N GLY A 170 -2.72 -1.32 5.15
CA GLY A 170 -1.34 -1.69 4.87
C GLY A 170 -0.48 -0.46 4.53
N TYR A 171 0.71 -0.39 5.11
CA TYR A 171 1.66 0.71 4.93
C TYR A 171 2.99 0.18 4.40
N THR A 172 3.40 0.67 3.24
CA THR A 172 4.66 0.31 2.58
C THR A 172 5.15 1.45 1.69
N SER A 173 6.42 1.41 1.30
CA SER A 173 7.01 2.36 0.35
C SER A 173 6.33 2.28 -1.02
N PRO A 174 6.37 3.35 -1.83
CA PRO A 174 5.96 3.31 -3.23
C PRO A 174 6.62 2.14 -3.98
N PRO A 175 5.89 1.49 -4.91
CA PRO A 175 6.39 0.29 -5.57
C PRO A 175 7.64 0.61 -6.40
N LYS A 176 8.65 -0.27 -6.33
CA LYS A 176 9.88 -0.13 -7.13
C LYS A 176 9.73 -0.86 -8.45
N LEU A 177 10.06 -0.20 -9.55
CA LEU A 177 10.17 -0.84 -10.86
C LEU A 177 11.63 -0.81 -11.33
N ILE A 178 12.26 -1.99 -11.40
CA ILE A 178 13.62 -2.14 -11.91
C ILE A 178 13.55 -2.58 -13.36
N LEU A 179 13.99 -1.70 -14.26
CA LEU A 179 14.11 -1.99 -15.69
C LEU A 179 15.54 -2.41 -16.00
N VAL A 180 15.69 -3.69 -16.32
CA VAL A 180 16.96 -4.31 -16.65
C VAL A 180 17.16 -4.26 -18.16
N GLY A 181 18.09 -3.41 -18.60
CA GLY A 181 18.30 -2.97 -19.97
C GLY A 181 17.80 -1.54 -20.17
N GLY A 182 18.65 -0.66 -20.69
CA GLY A 182 18.37 0.77 -20.89
C GLY A 182 17.85 1.14 -22.28
N GLY A 183 17.35 0.15 -23.02
CA GLY A 183 16.90 0.26 -24.41
C GLY A 183 15.67 1.17 -24.61
N HIS A 184 15.14 1.20 -25.83
CA HIS A 184 13.95 2.01 -26.14
C HIS A 184 12.69 1.55 -25.39
N VAL A 185 12.60 0.25 -25.07
CA VAL A 185 11.44 -0.30 -24.35
C VAL A 185 11.41 0.24 -22.92
N SER A 186 12.51 0.14 -22.20
CA SER A 186 12.61 0.68 -20.85
C SER A 186 12.38 2.19 -20.81
N LYS A 187 12.83 2.94 -21.84
CA LYS A 187 12.54 4.37 -21.98
C LYS A 187 11.05 4.68 -22.11
N ALA A 188 10.29 3.85 -22.80
CA ALA A 188 8.84 4.01 -22.90
C ALA A 188 8.13 3.63 -21.60
N ILE A 189 8.58 2.55 -20.94
CA ILE A 189 8.00 2.07 -19.68
C ILE A 189 8.27 3.05 -18.54
N SER A 190 9.49 3.56 -18.41
CA SER A 190 9.90 4.46 -17.31
C SER A 190 9.01 5.71 -17.23
N ALA A 191 8.72 6.33 -18.37
CA ALA A 191 7.90 7.53 -18.46
C ALA A 191 6.42 7.30 -18.08
N LEU A 192 5.91 6.07 -18.25
CA LEU A 192 4.56 5.69 -17.81
C LEU A 192 4.56 5.27 -16.34
N ALA A 193 5.58 4.53 -15.92
CA ALA A 193 5.68 3.97 -14.58
C ALA A 193 5.78 5.06 -13.51
N GLU A 194 6.57 6.12 -13.74
CA GLU A 194 6.67 7.24 -12.80
C GLU A 194 5.30 7.90 -12.57
N LYS A 195 4.52 8.13 -13.63
CA LYS A 195 3.16 8.70 -13.55
C LYS A 195 2.17 7.81 -12.79
N LEU A 196 2.44 6.50 -12.74
CA LEU A 196 1.66 5.53 -11.97
C LEU A 196 2.16 5.40 -10.53
N GLY A 197 3.15 6.20 -10.12
CA GLY A 197 3.68 6.23 -8.75
C GLY A 197 4.82 5.24 -8.50
N PHE A 198 5.39 4.61 -9.53
CA PHE A 198 6.55 3.73 -9.34
C PHE A 198 7.83 4.53 -9.15
N HIS A 199 8.66 4.08 -8.20
CA HIS A 199 10.06 4.47 -8.15
C HIS A 199 10.85 3.64 -9.17
N VAL A 200 11.23 4.28 -10.28
CA VAL A 200 11.90 3.62 -11.40
C VAL A 200 13.42 3.56 -11.20
N TYR A 201 14.00 2.38 -11.40
CA TYR A 201 15.44 2.12 -11.39
C TYR A 201 15.83 1.53 -12.74
N ILE A 202 16.96 1.98 -13.31
CA ILE A 202 17.46 1.47 -14.60
C ILE A 202 18.83 0.85 -14.39
N THR A 203 19.07 -0.31 -15.01
CA THR A 203 20.42 -0.87 -15.12
C THR A 203 20.73 -1.30 -16.55
N ASP A 204 21.92 -0.97 -17.04
CA ASP A 204 22.48 -1.42 -18.32
C ASP A 204 24.00 -1.38 -18.15
N ASP A 205 24.73 -2.30 -18.77
CA ASP A 205 26.20 -2.31 -18.68
C ASP A 205 26.86 -1.20 -19.49
N ARG A 206 26.08 -0.49 -20.32
CA ARG A 206 26.52 0.65 -21.12
C ARG A 206 26.08 1.96 -20.51
N SER A 207 27.05 2.81 -20.18
CA SER A 207 26.83 4.12 -19.56
C SER A 207 25.89 5.05 -20.37
N GLU A 208 25.93 4.99 -21.70
CA GLU A 208 25.06 5.77 -22.58
C GLU A 208 23.60 5.30 -22.58
N PHE A 209 23.33 4.09 -22.05
CA PHE A 209 22.00 3.54 -21.85
C PHE A 209 21.55 3.55 -20.37
N ALA A 210 22.42 3.84 -19.42
CA ALA A 210 22.07 3.92 -17.99
C ALA A 210 22.56 5.25 -17.40
N ASN A 211 21.87 6.35 -17.74
CA ASN A 211 22.18 7.69 -17.24
C ASN A 211 20.92 8.57 -17.12
N LYS A 212 21.06 9.66 -16.37
CA LYS A 212 19.99 10.63 -16.10
C LYS A 212 19.57 11.47 -17.30
N GLU A 213 20.45 11.69 -18.29
CA GLU A 213 20.06 12.42 -19.51
C GLU A 213 19.02 11.64 -20.32
N ARG A 214 19.16 10.31 -20.34
CA ARG A 214 18.25 9.40 -21.03
C ARG A 214 16.99 9.08 -20.22
N PHE A 215 17.13 8.98 -18.90
CA PHE A 215 16.08 8.63 -17.93
C PHE A 215 15.97 9.68 -16.81
N PRO A 216 15.48 10.89 -17.11
CA PRO A 216 15.38 11.97 -16.13
C PRO A 216 14.45 11.63 -14.96
N GLU A 217 13.43 10.81 -15.19
CA GLU A 217 12.41 10.37 -14.22
C GLU A 217 12.88 9.23 -13.31
N ALA A 218 13.92 8.49 -13.69
CA ALA A 218 14.40 7.38 -12.89
C ALA A 218 14.91 7.91 -11.54
N LYS A 219 14.59 7.23 -10.44
CA LYS A 219 15.22 7.51 -9.13
C LYS A 219 16.72 7.29 -9.22
N GLU A 220 17.13 6.20 -9.85
CA GLU A 220 18.53 5.83 -9.99
C GLU A 220 18.82 5.12 -11.33
N THR A 221 20.03 5.33 -11.85
CA THR A 221 20.53 4.69 -13.06
C THR A 221 21.90 4.08 -12.77
N ILE A 222 22.03 2.77 -12.93
CA ILE A 222 23.23 2.00 -12.56
C ILE A 222 23.88 1.42 -13.81
N ALA A 223 25.00 2.01 -14.22
CA ALA A 223 25.78 1.60 -15.38
C ALA A 223 26.68 0.38 -15.06
N MET A 224 26.07 -0.79 -14.88
CA MET A 224 26.73 -2.05 -14.51
C MET A 224 26.02 -3.24 -15.16
N GLN A 225 26.66 -4.40 -15.13
CA GLN A 225 25.97 -5.65 -15.44
C GLN A 225 24.76 -5.84 -14.51
N PRO A 226 23.59 -6.26 -15.04
CA PRO A 226 22.36 -6.36 -14.26
C PRO A 226 22.47 -7.17 -12.98
N GLU A 227 23.16 -8.31 -13.01
CA GLU A 227 23.39 -9.19 -11.87
C GLU A 227 24.22 -8.54 -10.75
N CYS A 228 25.05 -7.55 -11.08
CA CYS A 228 25.77 -6.73 -10.12
C CYS A 228 24.91 -5.59 -9.61
N ALA A 229 24.18 -4.90 -10.50
CA ALA A 229 23.30 -3.80 -10.14
C ALA A 229 22.16 -4.24 -9.20
N LEU A 230 21.55 -5.39 -9.47
CA LEU A 230 20.47 -5.95 -8.63
C LEU A 230 20.90 -6.21 -7.19
N LYS A 231 22.21 -6.42 -6.92
CA LYS A 231 22.73 -6.58 -5.56
C LYS A 231 22.89 -5.26 -4.81
N GLN A 232 22.94 -4.14 -5.52
CA GLN A 232 23.07 -2.80 -4.94
C GLN A 232 21.71 -2.19 -4.63
N ILE A 233 20.66 -2.64 -5.31
CA ILE A 233 19.30 -2.17 -5.09
C ILE A 233 18.66 -2.99 -3.96
N HIS A 234 18.05 -2.31 -2.99
CA HIS A 234 17.26 -2.99 -1.96
C HIS A 234 15.92 -3.48 -2.54
N ILE A 235 15.91 -4.76 -2.91
CA ILE A 235 14.76 -5.46 -3.50
C ILE A 235 13.92 -6.10 -2.39
N THR A 236 12.64 -5.71 -2.34
CA THR A 236 11.63 -6.22 -1.41
C THR A 236 10.48 -6.87 -2.18
N LYS A 237 9.49 -7.41 -1.48
CA LYS A 237 8.27 -7.91 -2.11
C LYS A 237 7.52 -6.82 -2.89
N ASN A 238 7.55 -5.55 -2.47
CA ASN A 238 6.99 -4.43 -3.26
C ASN A 238 7.90 -3.97 -4.42
N THR A 239 8.63 -4.89 -5.04
CA THR A 239 9.53 -4.64 -6.17
C THR A 239 9.13 -5.47 -7.36
N PHE A 240 9.19 -4.86 -8.54
CA PHE A 240 8.83 -5.42 -9.82
C PHE A 240 10.04 -5.29 -10.74
N ILE A 241 10.42 -6.36 -11.42
CA ILE A 241 11.59 -6.38 -12.30
C ILE A 241 11.13 -6.71 -13.72
N VAL A 242 11.58 -5.92 -14.69
CA VAL A 242 11.37 -6.19 -16.12
C VAL A 242 12.72 -6.33 -16.80
N VAL A 243 12.99 -7.52 -17.34
CA VAL A 243 14.18 -7.86 -18.10
C VAL A 243 13.93 -7.59 -19.58
N ALA A 244 14.60 -6.59 -20.12
CA ALA A 244 14.51 -6.12 -21.50
C ALA A 244 15.90 -5.73 -22.02
N THR A 245 16.85 -6.67 -21.98
CA THR A 245 18.24 -6.42 -22.40
C THR A 245 18.41 -6.53 -23.92
N ARG A 246 19.65 -6.35 -24.39
CA ARG A 246 20.04 -6.34 -25.81
C ARG A 246 20.21 -7.73 -26.45
N GLY A 247 19.92 -8.83 -25.76
CA GLY A 247 19.99 -10.16 -26.39
C GLY A 247 19.99 -11.35 -25.43
N HIS A 248 19.76 -12.53 -26.01
CA HIS A 248 19.51 -13.81 -25.32
C HIS A 248 20.44 -14.12 -24.14
N ARG A 249 21.76 -13.91 -24.29
CA ARG A 249 22.73 -14.25 -23.24
C ARG A 249 22.56 -13.35 -22.01
N TYR A 250 22.48 -12.04 -22.23
CA TYR A 250 22.30 -11.05 -21.16
C TYR A 250 20.96 -11.19 -20.46
N ASP A 251 19.90 -11.56 -21.19
CA ASP A 251 18.60 -11.83 -20.59
C ASP A 251 18.61 -13.06 -19.67
N SER A 252 19.39 -14.09 -20.00
CA SER A 252 19.49 -15.31 -19.18
C SER A 252 20.17 -15.01 -17.85
N ASP A 253 21.31 -14.33 -17.87
CA ASP A 253 22.06 -13.95 -16.65
C ASP A 253 21.25 -12.99 -15.77
N ALA A 254 20.63 -11.98 -16.39
CA ALA A 254 19.74 -11.04 -15.71
C ALA A 254 18.52 -11.71 -15.08
N LEU A 255 17.85 -12.59 -15.81
CA LEU A 255 16.67 -13.30 -15.32
C LEU A 255 17.04 -14.27 -14.18
N ALA A 256 18.18 -14.97 -14.30
CA ALA A 256 18.68 -15.84 -13.23
C ALA A 256 18.95 -15.06 -11.94
N ALA A 257 19.51 -13.86 -12.04
CA ALA A 257 19.77 -12.99 -10.91
C ALA A 257 18.45 -12.45 -10.33
N ALA A 258 17.55 -11.94 -11.17
CA ALA A 258 16.26 -11.38 -10.75
C ALA A 258 15.35 -12.41 -10.07
N ALA A 259 15.30 -13.64 -10.59
CA ALA A 259 14.46 -14.70 -10.05
C ALA A 259 14.86 -15.17 -8.64
N LYS A 260 16.08 -14.85 -8.18
CA LYS A 260 16.56 -15.17 -6.83
C LYS A 260 16.28 -14.07 -5.82
N THR A 261 15.62 -12.98 -6.24
CA THR A 261 15.33 -11.84 -5.38
C THR A 261 13.95 -11.98 -4.72
N ALA A 262 13.65 -11.11 -3.77
CA ALA A 262 12.34 -11.07 -3.12
C ALA A 262 11.24 -10.37 -3.95
N ALA A 263 11.52 -9.96 -5.19
CA ALA A 263 10.57 -9.23 -6.03
C ALA A 263 9.30 -10.05 -6.28
N THR A 264 8.11 -9.45 -6.11
CA THR A 264 6.82 -10.12 -6.39
C THR A 264 6.65 -10.44 -7.87
N TYR A 265 7.30 -9.69 -8.76
CA TYR A 265 7.19 -9.90 -10.20
C TYR A 265 8.55 -9.82 -10.88
N VAL A 266 8.84 -10.81 -11.72
CA VAL A 266 9.97 -10.80 -12.65
C VAL A 266 9.46 -11.15 -14.05
N GLY A 267 9.44 -10.16 -14.94
CA GLY A 267 9.00 -10.31 -16.32
C GLY A 267 10.17 -10.31 -17.29
N LEU A 268 10.15 -11.21 -18.29
CA LEU A 268 11.12 -11.21 -19.38
C LEU A 268 10.47 -10.78 -20.69
N LEU A 269 11.02 -9.76 -21.33
CA LEU A 269 10.62 -9.31 -22.64
C LEU A 269 11.28 -10.16 -23.74
N GLY A 270 10.45 -10.77 -24.59
CA GLY A 270 10.93 -11.51 -25.75
C GLY A 270 9.81 -12.17 -26.54
N SER A 271 10.16 -12.74 -27.69
CA SER A 271 9.26 -13.63 -28.41
C SER A 271 8.99 -14.90 -27.59
N LYS A 272 7.84 -15.55 -27.82
CA LYS A 272 7.49 -16.82 -27.15
C LYS A 272 8.63 -17.84 -27.24
N ARG A 273 9.23 -18.01 -28.42
CA ARG A 273 10.36 -18.92 -28.65
C ARG A 273 11.57 -18.57 -27.79
N LYS A 274 11.94 -17.28 -27.71
CA LYS A 274 13.07 -16.81 -26.88
C LYS A 274 12.84 -17.11 -25.41
N ILE A 275 11.65 -16.82 -24.91
CA ILE A 275 11.28 -17.02 -23.50
C ILE A 275 11.36 -18.51 -23.15
N ILE A 276 10.79 -19.39 -23.99
CA ILE A 276 10.81 -20.85 -23.76
C ILE A 276 12.25 -21.35 -23.61
N LEU A 277 13.14 -20.98 -24.54
CA LEU A 277 14.54 -21.42 -24.50
C LEU A 277 15.28 -20.96 -23.24
N ILE A 278 15.11 -19.68 -22.86
CA ILE A 278 15.74 -19.15 -21.65
C ILE A 278 15.20 -19.86 -20.40
N TYR A 279 13.89 -20.12 -20.34
CA TYR A 279 13.28 -20.81 -19.21
C TYR A 279 13.78 -22.26 -19.08
N GLU A 280 13.89 -22.98 -20.20
CA GLU A 280 14.47 -24.32 -20.23
C GLU A 280 15.91 -24.34 -19.71
N ASP A 281 16.72 -23.36 -20.12
CA ASP A 281 18.12 -23.28 -19.69
C ASP A 281 18.25 -22.93 -18.20
N LEU A 282 17.40 -22.03 -17.68
CA LEU A 282 17.36 -21.71 -16.24
C LEU A 282 16.97 -22.92 -15.39
N VAL A 283 15.99 -23.71 -15.82
CA VAL A 283 15.60 -24.95 -15.13
C VAL A 283 16.74 -25.96 -15.15
N LYS A 284 17.46 -26.11 -16.27
CA LYS A 284 18.67 -26.97 -16.35
C LYS A 284 19.78 -26.50 -15.41
N MET A 285 19.88 -25.19 -15.16
CA MET A 285 20.84 -24.59 -14.22
C MET A 285 20.40 -24.71 -12.75
N GLY A 286 19.28 -25.39 -12.47
CA GLY A 286 18.81 -25.68 -11.11
C GLY A 286 17.94 -24.60 -10.49
N LEU A 287 17.43 -23.64 -11.29
CA LEU A 287 16.41 -22.71 -10.81
C LEU A 287 15.08 -23.48 -10.63
N SER A 288 14.45 -23.32 -9.46
CA SER A 288 13.12 -23.88 -9.20
C SER A 288 12.10 -23.34 -10.20
N ARG A 289 11.05 -24.12 -10.44
CA ARG A 289 9.87 -23.67 -11.21
C ARG A 289 8.83 -22.94 -10.35
N ASP A 290 8.94 -23.09 -9.03
CA ASP A 290 8.18 -22.37 -8.01
C ASP A 290 8.83 -21.01 -7.73
#